data_AF-A0A0C2ZJR9-F1
#
_entry.id   AF-A0A0C2ZJR9-F1
#
_cell.length_a   1.000
_cell.length_b   1.000
_cell.length_c   1.000
_cell.angle_alpha   90.00
_cell.angle_beta   90.00
_cell.angle_gamma   90.00
#
_symmetry.space_group_name_H-M   'P 1'
#
loop_
_entity.id
_entity.type
_entity.pdbx_description
1 polymer ?
#
loop_
_entity_poly.entity_id
_entity_poly.type
_entity_poly.pdbx_seq_one_letter_code
_entity_poly.pdbx_strand_id
1 'polypeptide(L)' 'MPGDDCPLIWGECSHIFHMHCLLKWLGTAASKQQCPMDRRPWVTAERKVTDVNSGCG' A
#
# COMPACT_ATOMS: atom_id res chain seq x y z
N MET A 1 12.25 -10.19 15.56
CA MET A 1 11.00 -9.51 15.94
C MET A 1 10.06 -9.56 14.75
N PRO A 2 8.85 -10.14 14.83
CA PRO A 2 7.99 -10.25 13.66
C PRO A 2 7.24 -8.93 13.48
N GLY A 3 7.57 -8.11 12.47
CA GLY A 3 6.68 -7.01 12.07
C GLY A 3 7.28 -5.78 11.37
N ASP A 4 8.58 -5.72 11.08
CA ASP A 4 9.24 -4.45 10.70
C ASP A 4 9.35 -4.14 9.20
N ASP A 5 8.61 -4.83 8.32
CA ASP A 5 8.69 -4.61 6.87
C ASP A 5 7.28 -4.54 6.24
N CYS A 6 6.57 -3.43 6.44
CA CYS A 6 5.32 -3.19 5.70
C CYS A 6 5.65 -2.46 4.38
N PRO A 7 5.45 -3.09 3.21
CA PRO A 7 5.71 -2.44 1.93
C PRO A 7 4.79 -1.23 1.73
N LEU A 8 5.39 -0.12 1.31
CA LEU A 8 4.66 1.03 0.80
C LEU A 8 4.08 0.69 -0.56
N ILE A 9 2.81 1.04 -0.76
CA ILE A 9 2.10 0.85 -2.03
C ILE A 9 1.75 2.20 -2.62
N TRP A 10 2.09 2.34 -3.89
CA TRP A 10 1.72 3.48 -4.71
C TRP A 10 0.37 3.21 -5.36
N GLY A 11 -0.49 4.20 -5.37
CA GLY A 11 -1.67 4.20 -6.22
C GLY A 11 -1.37 4.85 -7.56
N GLU A 12 -2.11 4.48 -8.61
CA GLU A 12 -2.10 5.24 -9.87
C GLU A 12 -2.55 6.70 -9.70
N CYS A 13 -3.30 6.97 -8.63
CA CYS A 13 -3.66 8.31 -8.20
C CYS A 13 -2.49 9.14 -7.66
N SER A 14 -1.23 8.66 -7.74
CA SER A 14 -0.01 9.27 -7.18
C SER A 14 0.06 9.35 -5.65
N HIS A 15 -0.95 8.82 -4.95
CA HIS A 15 -0.94 8.73 -3.49
C HIS A 15 -0.21 7.47 -3.01
N ILE A 16 0.45 7.59 -1.85
CA ILE A 16 1.27 6.54 -1.26
C ILE A 16 0.69 6.20 0.08
N PHE A 17 0.45 4.92 0.34
CA PHE A 17 -0.02 4.44 1.63
C PHE A 17 0.76 3.21 2.06
N HIS A 18 0.85 2.99 3.37
CA HIS A 18 1.31 1.71 3.89
C HIS A 18 0.26 0.64 3.57
N MET A 19 0.72 -0.58 3.25
CA MET A 19 -0.17 -1.69 2.97
C MET A 19 -1.18 -1.95 4.10
N HIS A 20 -0.77 -1.90 5.38
CA HIS A 20 -1.69 -2.07 6.50
C HIS A 20 -2.77 -0.98 6.59
N CYS A 21 -2.38 0.29 6.40
CA CYS A 21 -3.29 1.42 6.47
C CYS A 21 -4.30 1.37 5.33
N LEU A 22 -3.84 1.05 4.12
CA LEU A 22 -4.71 0.93 2.96
C LEU A 22 -5.63 -0.29 3.07
N LEU A 23 -5.14 -1.47 3.46
CA LEU A 23 -5.99 -2.65 3.63
C LEU A 23 -7.08 -2.40 4.68
N LYS A 24 -6.73 -1.75 5.79
CA LYS A 24 -7.70 -1.36 6.81
C LYS A 24 -8.76 -0.42 6.24
N TRP A 25 -8.36 0.55 5.41
CA TRP A 25 -9.28 1.44 4.71
C TRP A 25 -10.17 0.67 3.73
N LEU A 26 -9.58 -0.09 2.80
CA LEU A 26 -10.29 -0.89 1.79
C LEU A 26 -11.23 -1.93 2.41
N GLY A 27 -10.92 -2.42 3.61
CA GLY A 27 -11.78 -3.31 4.39
C GLY A 27 -13.00 -2.62 5.01
N THR A 28 -13.06 -1.29 5.04
CA THR A 28 -14.26 -0.57 5.46
C THR A 28 -15.27 -0.44 4.31
N ALA A 29 -16.56 -0.65 4.61
CA ALA A 29 -17.65 -0.49 3.64
C ALA A 29 -17.76 0.95 3.06
N ALA A 30 -17.22 1.94 3.78
CA ALA A 30 -17.19 3.33 3.36
C ALA A 30 -16.17 3.60 2.24
N SER A 31 -15.10 2.81 2.15
CA SER A 31 -14.02 3.05 1.19
C SER A 31 -14.44 2.78 -0.25
N LYS A 32 -15.36 1.83 -0.50
CA LYS A 32 -15.81 1.44 -1.85
C LYS A 32 -14.67 1.17 -2.85
N GLN A 33 -13.53 0.68 -2.35
CA GLN A 33 -12.30 0.52 -3.15
C GLN A 33 -11.84 1.84 -3.79
N GLN A 34 -12.06 2.96 -3.13
CA GLN A 34 -11.63 4.28 -3.54
C GLN A 34 -10.45 4.74 -2.69
N CYS A 35 -9.57 5.52 -3.31
CA CYS A 35 -8.48 6.16 -2.62
C CYS A 35 -9.03 7.16 -1.58
N PRO A 36 -8.48 7.19 -0.36
CA PRO A 36 -8.96 8.07 0.72
C PRO A 36 -8.91 9.56 0.39
N MET A 37 -7.98 9.99 -0.47
CA MET A 37 -7.67 11.40 -0.68
C MET A 37 -8.44 12.03 -1.84
N ASP A 38 -8.53 11.33 -2.97
CA ASP A 38 -9.16 11.81 -4.21
C ASP A 38 -10.48 11.10 -4.54
N ARG A 39 -10.89 10.10 -3.74
CA ARG A 39 -12.12 9.30 -3.93
C ARG A 39 -12.23 8.62 -5.30
N ARG A 40 -11.11 8.52 -6.03
CA ARG A 40 -11.04 7.80 -7.30
C ARG A 40 -10.90 6.31 -7.03
N PRO A 41 -11.29 5.42 -7.97
CA PRO A 41 -11.04 4.00 -7.85
C PRO A 41 -9.57 3.75 -7.53
N TRP A 42 -9.29 3.04 -6.44
CA TRP A 42 -7.94 2.70 -6.03
C TRP A 42 -7.39 1.62 -6.95
N VAL A 43 -6.27 1.92 -7.60
CA VAL A 43 -5.51 0.97 -8.42
C VAL A 43 -4.08 0.96 -7.89
N THR A 44 -3.63 -0.21 -7.41
CA THR A 44 -2.27 -0.38 -6.91
C THR A 44 -1.30 -0.37 -8.08
N ALA A 45 -0.39 0.62 -8.10
CA ALA A 45 0.72 0.64 -9.03
C ALA A 45 1.72 -0.45 -8.63
N GLU A 46 1.86 -1.47 -9.47
CA GLU A 46 2.71 -2.65 -9.25
C GLU A 46 4.20 -2.30 -9.34
N ARG A 47 4.74 -1.59 -8.34
CA ARG A 47 6.19 -1.39 -8.24
C ARG A 47 6.79 -2.60 -7.53
N LYS A 48 7.44 -3.49 -8.29
CA LYS A 48 8.18 -4.63 -7.73
C LYS A 48 9.27 -4.11 -6.80
N VAL A 49 9.02 -4.14 -5.49
CA VAL A 49 10.06 -4.06 -4.48
C VAL A 49 10.81 -5.39 -4.57
N THR A 50 11.87 -5.40 -5.37
CA THR A 50 12.84 -6.49 -5.32
C THR A 50 13.56 -6.34 -3.99
N ASP A 51 13.43 -7.41 -3.19
CA ASP A 51 14.12 -7.67 -1.95
C ASP A 51 15.53 -7.07 -1.92
N VAL A 52 15.70 -6.00 -1.14
CA VAL A 52 17.02 -5.55 -0.70
C VAL A 52 17.20 -5.92 0.76
N ASN A 53 17.06 -7.22 1.08
CA ASN A 53 17.68 -7.73 2.30
C ASN A 53 18.17 -9.18 2.19
N SER A 54 18.75 -9.49 1.03
CA SER A 54 19.66 -10.62 0.88
C SER A 54 21.11 -10.13 0.98
N GLY A 55 21.61 -9.94 2.20
CA GLY A 55 23.04 -9.96 2.52
C GLY A 55 23.66 -8.67 3.07
N CYS A 56 23.87 -8.62 4.38
CA CYS A 56 25.08 -8.03 4.95
C CYS A 56 25.37 -8.58 6.36
N GLY A 57 26.50 -9.29 6.48
CA GLY A 57 27.34 -9.39 7.68
C GLY A 57 26.84 -10.25 8.83
#